data_AF-A0AAE9H0J3-F1
#
_entry.id   AF-A0AAE9H0J3-F1
#
_cell.length_a   1.000
_cell.length_b   1.000
_cell.length_c   1.000
_cell.angle_alpha   90.00
_cell.angle_beta   90.00
_cell.angle_gamma   90.00
#
_symmetry.space_group_name_H-M   'P 1'
#
loop_
_entity.id
_entity.type
_entity.pdbx_description
1 polymer ?
#
loop_
_entity_poly.entity_id
_entity_poly.type
_entity_poly.pdbx_seq_one_letter_code
_entity_poly.pdbx_strand_id
1 'polypeptide(L)'
;MKQTQRFALLAAVAALALGANAYAAKEIKIAANNSGYSADDAQKLASTAVSMGVKEPVNLSLAGGNLTVSGSSATQCVFKVGSGSKPQIQGVSCK
;
A
#
# COMPACT_ATOMS: atom_id res chain seq x y z
N MET A 1 3.24 -65.01 4.02
CA MET A 1 3.89 -64.31 2.89
C MET A 1 3.00 -63.12 2.56
N LYS A 2 3.10 -61.92 3.16
CA LYS A 2 4.15 -60.88 3.12
C LYS A 2 4.47 -60.38 1.70
N GLN A 3 3.63 -59.50 1.19
CA GLN A 3 3.92 -58.50 0.14
C GLN A 3 2.72 -57.52 0.14
N THR A 4 2.82 -56.20 0.17
CA THR A 4 3.96 -55.31 0.24
C THR A 4 3.43 -54.04 0.88
N GLN A 5 3.85 -53.80 2.12
CA GLN A 5 3.82 -52.49 2.74
C GLN A 5 4.75 -51.57 1.95
N ARG A 6 4.36 -50.30 1.78
CA ARG A 6 5.18 -49.07 1.63
C ARG A 6 4.54 -48.07 0.65
N PHE A 7 3.34 -47.61 0.97
CA PHE A 7 2.92 -46.25 0.60
C PHE A 7 3.27 -45.36 1.79
N ALA A 8 4.55 -44.99 1.88
CA ALA A 8 5.02 -44.08 2.91
C ALA A 8 5.96 -43.05 2.29
N LEU A 9 5.71 -41.80 2.68
CA LEU A 9 6.61 -40.66 2.62
C LEU A 9 6.84 -40.03 1.23
N LEU A 10 5.91 -39.14 0.86
CA LEU A 10 6.28 -37.86 0.27
C LEU A 10 5.63 -36.74 1.11
N ALA A 11 6.17 -36.56 2.31
CA ALA A 11 5.96 -35.36 3.11
C ALA A 11 7.08 -34.37 2.77
N ALA A 12 6.69 -33.09 2.70
CA ALA A 12 7.52 -31.90 2.69
C ALA A 12 8.34 -31.62 1.43
N VAL A 13 7.88 -30.64 0.64
CA VAL A 13 8.61 -29.38 0.55
C VAL A 13 7.61 -28.23 0.61
N ALA A 14 7.60 -27.59 1.77
CA ALA A 14 7.13 -26.24 1.93
C ALA A 14 7.95 -25.31 1.03
N ALA A 15 7.26 -24.52 0.22
CA ALA A 15 7.54 -23.09 0.14
C ALA A 15 6.40 -22.48 -0.65
N LEU A 16 5.62 -21.65 0.03
CA LEU A 16 4.87 -20.59 -0.63
C LEU A 16 5.88 -19.77 -1.43
N ALA A 17 6.10 -20.13 -2.69
CA ALA A 17 6.69 -19.26 -3.68
C ALA A 17 5.64 -18.22 -4.12
N LEU A 18 5.03 -17.52 -3.14
CA LEU A 18 4.51 -16.16 -3.34
C LEU A 18 5.69 -15.19 -3.11
N GLY A 19 6.84 -15.55 -3.68
CA GLY A 19 8.11 -14.83 -3.63
C GLY A 19 8.43 -14.26 -4.99
N ALA A 20 7.42 -13.70 -5.66
CA ALA A 20 7.62 -12.78 -6.76
C ALA A 20 6.69 -11.60 -6.49
N ASN A 21 7.11 -10.73 -5.56
CA ASN A 21 6.75 -9.32 -5.66
C ASN A 21 7.41 -8.82 -6.95
N ALA A 22 6.84 -9.22 -8.08
CA ALA A 22 7.08 -8.59 -9.35
C ALA A 22 6.72 -7.13 -9.11
N TYR A 23 7.73 -6.29 -9.27
CA TYR A 23 7.68 -4.84 -9.27
C TYR A 23 6.81 -4.36 -10.45
N ALA A 24 5.55 -4.78 -10.50
CA ALA A 24 4.50 -3.96 -11.04
C ALA A 24 4.27 -2.89 -9.96
N ALA A 25 4.20 -1.62 -10.34
CA ALA A 25 3.70 -0.58 -9.45
C ALA A 25 2.30 -1.01 -9.00
N LYS A 26 2.23 -1.71 -7.87
CA LYS A 26 0.99 -2.26 -7.35
C LYS A 26 0.14 -1.05 -7.04
N GLU A 27 -0.95 -0.91 -7.79
CA GLU A 27 -1.90 0.14 -7.57
C GLU A 27 -2.33 0.07 -6.10
N ILE A 28 -2.05 1.13 -5.36
CA ILE A 28 -2.28 1.18 -3.92
C ILE A 28 -3.78 1.08 -3.71
N LYS A 29 -4.22 0.22 -2.80
CA LYS A 29 -5.65 0.13 -2.48
C LYS A 29 -6.09 1.39 -1.75
N ILE A 30 -6.78 2.27 -2.46
CA ILE A 30 -7.41 3.47 -1.89
C ILE A 30 -8.85 3.13 -1.53
N ALA A 31 -9.19 3.12 -0.25
CA ALA A 31 -10.55 2.87 0.20
C ALA A 31 -11.44 4.12 0.13
N ALA A 32 -10.86 5.31 0.32
CA ALA A 32 -11.56 6.58 0.16
C ALA A 32 -10.62 7.70 -0.32
N ASN A 33 -11.10 8.53 -1.25
CA ASN A 33 -10.37 9.71 -1.73
C ASN A 33 -11.29 10.94 -1.74
N ASN A 34 -11.06 11.85 -0.79
CA ASN A 34 -11.73 13.15 -0.69
C ASN A 34 -10.78 14.32 -1.00
N SER A 35 -9.68 14.05 -1.72
CA SER A 35 -8.66 15.07 -2.00
C SER A 35 -9.02 16.00 -3.16
N GLY A 36 -9.94 15.60 -4.04
CA GLY A 36 -10.23 16.32 -5.28
C GLY A 36 -9.16 16.18 -6.37
N TYR A 37 -8.09 15.43 -6.12
CA TYR A 37 -7.05 15.13 -7.11
C TYR A 37 -7.47 14.02 -8.07
N SER A 38 -6.82 13.99 -9.23
CA SER A 38 -6.95 12.90 -10.20
C SER A 38 -6.57 11.55 -9.58
N ALA A 39 -7.09 10.45 -10.13
CA ALA A 39 -6.77 9.11 -9.66
C ALA A 39 -5.26 8.82 -9.73
N ASP A 40 -4.59 9.26 -10.81
CA ASP A 40 -3.14 9.14 -10.99
C ASP A 40 -2.34 9.89 -9.91
N ASP A 41 -2.74 11.12 -9.60
CA ASP A 41 -2.07 11.92 -8.59
C ASP A 41 -2.32 11.35 -7.19
N ALA A 42 -3.55 10.91 -6.90
CA ALA A 42 -3.89 10.23 -5.66
C ALA A 42 -3.10 8.93 -5.47
N GLN A 43 -2.89 8.14 -6.54
CA GLN A 43 -2.04 6.96 -6.53
C GLN A 43 -0.60 7.27 -6.16
N LYS A 44 -0.01 8.32 -6.74
CA LYS A 44 1.38 8.74 -6.44
C LYS A 44 1.53 9.21 -4.99
N LEU A 45 0.54 9.93 -4.48
CA LEU A 45 0.51 10.38 -3.08
C LEU A 45 0.36 9.19 -2.12
N ALA A 46 -0.55 8.27 -2.45
CA ALA A 46 -0.76 7.03 -1.72
C ALA A 46 0.50 6.15 -1.69
N SER A 47 1.16 5.95 -2.83
CA SER A 47 2.37 5.12 -2.92
C SER A 47 3.53 5.72 -2.13
N THR A 48 3.64 7.05 -2.12
CA THR A 48 4.62 7.76 -1.27
C THR A 48 4.32 7.51 0.21
N ALA A 49 3.07 7.66 0.64
CA ALA A 49 2.69 7.43 2.04
C ALA A 49 2.92 5.97 2.48
N VAL A 50 2.60 5.02 1.61
CA VAL A 50 2.84 3.59 1.87
C VAL A 50 4.33 3.28 1.99
N SER A 51 5.15 3.87 1.11
CA SER A 51 6.62 3.76 1.18
C SER A 51 7.20 4.36 2.48
N MET A 52 6.47 5.28 3.12
CA MET A 52 6.85 5.88 4.41
C MET A 52 6.26 5.13 5.63
N GLY A 53 5.54 4.03 5.41
CA GLY A 53 5.09 3.12 6.47
C GLY A 53 3.57 3.06 6.69
N VAL A 54 2.78 3.84 5.96
CA VAL A 54 1.31 3.74 6.01
C VAL A 54 0.87 2.40 5.41
N LYS A 55 0.08 1.61 6.12
CA LYS A 55 -0.41 0.32 5.59
C LYS A 55 -1.70 0.45 4.79
N GLU A 56 -1.76 -0.27 3.67
CA GLU A 56 -2.99 -0.40 2.87
C GLU A 56 -4.14 -1.09 3.65
N PRO A 57 -5.41 -0.84 3.28
CA PRO A 57 -5.86 0.19 2.34
C PRO A 57 -5.71 1.60 2.92
N VAL A 58 -5.46 2.59 2.05
CA VAL A 58 -5.25 3.98 2.45
C VAL A 58 -6.44 4.86 2.14
N ASN A 59 -6.57 5.94 2.91
CA ASN A 59 -7.58 6.98 2.78
C ASN A 59 -6.90 8.32 2.60
N LEU A 60 -7.36 9.10 1.63
CA LEU A 60 -6.86 10.44 1.32
C LEU A 60 -7.93 11.48 1.69
N SER A 61 -7.56 12.47 2.50
CA SER A 61 -8.44 13.56 2.93
C SER A 61 -7.71 14.90 2.86
N LEU A 62 -8.22 15.84 2.06
CA LEU A 62 -7.65 17.18 1.93
C LEU A 62 -8.43 18.16 2.79
N ALA A 63 -7.75 18.86 3.69
CA ALA A 63 -8.34 19.94 4.47
C ALA A 63 -7.33 21.08 4.64
N GLY A 64 -7.74 22.31 4.29
CA GLY A 64 -6.93 23.52 4.52
C GLY A 64 -5.52 23.49 3.91
N GLY A 65 -5.35 22.87 2.74
CA GLY A 65 -4.03 22.72 2.09
C GLY A 65 -3.15 21.62 2.69
N ASN A 66 -3.69 20.76 3.54
CA ASN A 66 -3.00 19.59 4.08
C ASN A 66 -3.74 18.32 3.63
N LEU A 67 -3.08 17.52 2.80
CA LEU A 67 -3.56 16.22 2.39
C LEU A 67 -3.10 15.18 3.41
N THR A 68 -4.03 14.65 4.18
CA THR A 68 -3.80 13.57 5.12
C THR A 68 -4.00 12.23 4.41
N VAL A 69 -2.99 11.38 4.48
CA VAL A 69 -3.01 9.99 4.01
C VAL A 69 -2.83 9.08 5.22
N SER A 70 -3.87 8.34 5.54
CA SER A 70 -3.90 7.37 6.64
C SER A 70 -4.24 5.99 6.11
N GLY A 71 -3.90 4.95 6.85
CA GLY A 71 -4.18 3.58 6.44
C GLY A 71 -4.64 2.72 7.60
N SER A 72 -4.46 1.41 7.46
CA SER A 72 -4.77 0.43 8.52
C SER A 72 -3.76 0.44 9.68
N SER A 73 -2.64 1.15 9.54
CA SER A 73 -1.62 1.35 10.58
C SER A 73 -1.85 2.63 11.39
N ALA A 74 -1.20 2.74 12.55
CA ALA A 74 -1.12 3.99 13.31
C ALA A 74 -0.37 5.11 12.56
N THR A 75 0.51 4.75 11.62
CA THR A 75 1.27 5.70 10.81
C THR A 75 0.35 6.47 9.86
N GLN A 76 0.47 7.81 9.89
CA GLN A 76 -0.26 8.74 9.03
C GLN A 76 0.73 9.76 8.45
N CYS A 77 0.59 10.01 7.15
CA CYS A 77 1.36 11.03 6.45
C CYS A 77 0.50 12.24 6.13
N VAL A 78 1.01 13.44 6.40
CA VAL A 78 0.39 14.71 6.03
C VAL A 78 1.27 15.39 5.01
N PHE A 79 0.76 15.55 3.79
CA PHE A 79 1.39 16.28 2.71
C PHE A 79 0.85 17.70 2.72
N LYS A 80 1.71 18.68 2.95
CA LYS A 80 1.36 20.08 2.76
C LYS A 80 1.32 20.37 1.26
N VAL A 81 0.15 20.72 0.74
CA VAL A 81 -0.10 20.92 -0.69
C VAL A 81 -0.51 22.37 -0.99
N GLY A 82 -0.05 22.90 -2.12
CA GLY A 82 -0.43 24.25 -2.59
C GLY A 82 -1.88 24.35 -3.08
N SER A 83 -2.32 25.56 -3.41
CA SER A 83 -3.68 25.88 -3.87
C SER A 83 -3.89 25.65 -5.37
N GLY A 84 -3.43 24.50 -5.88
CA GLY A 84 -3.53 24.12 -7.29
C GLY A 84 -4.36 22.86 -7.51
N SER A 85 -4.81 22.65 -8.75
CA SER A 85 -5.52 21.42 -9.18
C SER A 85 -4.62 20.18 -9.24
N LYS A 86 -3.29 20.38 -9.24
CA LYS A 86 -2.29 19.34 -9.05
C LYS A 86 -1.68 19.44 -7.65
N PRO A 87 -1.34 18.31 -7.01
CA PRO A 87 -0.70 18.34 -5.70
C PRO A 87 0.70 18.97 -5.84
N GLN A 88 0.86 20.18 -5.32
CA GLN A 88 2.16 20.84 -5.18
C GLN A 88 2.68 20.58 -3.77
N ILE A 89 3.41 19.49 -3.59
CA ILE A 89 3.92 19.08 -2.28
C ILE A 89 4.99 20.09 -1.83
N GLN A 90 4.69 20.82 -0.76
CA GLN A 90 5.57 21.78 -0.09
C GLN A 90 6.31 21.15 1.09
N GLY A 91 5.79 20.04 1.61
CA GLY A 91 6.40 19.30 2.71
C GLY A 91 5.61 18.05 3.05
N VAL A 92 6.26 17.09 3.70
CA VAL A 92 5.65 15.83 4.13
C VAL A 92 6.04 15.56 5.58
N SER A 93 5.08 15.16 6.40
CA SER A 93 5.30 14.75 7.78
C SER A 93 4.56 13.44 8.02
N CYS A 94 5.28 12.37 8.37
CA CYS A 94 4.69 11.10 8.75
C CYS A 94 4.99 10.78 10.21
N LYS A 95 3.97 10.36 10.95
CA LYS A 95 4.05 10.02 12.38
C LYS A 95 3.26 8.76 12.66
#